data_AF-A0A1Q7UTR4-F1
#
_entry.id   AF-A0A1Q7UTR4-F1
#
_cell.length_a   1.000
_cell.length_b   1.000
_cell.length_c   1.000
_cell.angle_alpha   90.00
_cell.angle_beta   90.00
_cell.angle_gamma   90.00
#
_symmetry.space_group_name_H-M   'P 1'
#
loop_
_entity.id
_entity.type
_entity.pdbx_description
1 polymer ?
#
loop_
_entity_poly.entity_id
_entity_poly.type
_entity_poly.pdbx_seq_one_letter_code
_entity_poly.pdbx_strand_id
1 'polypeptide(L)'
;MGMTDGQLLAMVELPLAAGVILAGIRVATVVSVGTATIAGAIGAGGLGVYIFRGADMVNNTLILAGALPAALMALAADGLLGLAERKLAWRAR
;
A
#
# COMPACT_ATOMS: atom_id res chain seq x y z
N MET A 1 26.83 -22.37 -21.11
CA MET A 1 26.52 -21.06 -20.51
C MET A 1 26.41 -21.29 -19.01
N GLY A 2 27.41 -20.86 -18.24
CA GLY A 2 27.68 -21.34 -16.87
C GLY A 2 27.21 -20.41 -15.75
N MET A 3 25.98 -19.91 -15.80
CA MET A 3 25.37 -19.22 -14.65
C MET A 3 24.74 -20.24 -13.72
N THR A 4 24.97 -20.07 -12.42
CA THR A 4 24.23 -20.80 -11.37
C THR A 4 22.83 -20.20 -11.20
N ASP A 5 21.86 -20.98 -10.72
CA ASP A 5 20.46 -20.53 -10.57
C ASP A 5 20.34 -19.24 -9.75
N GLY A 6 21.16 -19.07 -8.71
CA GLY A 6 21.20 -17.83 -7.92
C GLY A 6 21.75 -16.62 -8.68
N GLN A 7 22.72 -16.83 -9.58
CA GLN A 7 23.23 -15.76 -10.46
C GLN A 7 22.21 -15.38 -11.53
N LEU A 8 21.49 -16.37 -12.09
CA LEU A 8 20.42 -16.14 -13.04
C LEU A 8 19.29 -15.32 -12.40
N LEU A 9 18.83 -15.72 -11.21
CA LEU A 9 17.79 -15.02 -10.46
C LEU A 9 18.19 -13.56 -10.19
N ALA A 10 19.41 -13.34 -9.66
CA ALA A 10 19.82 -12.01 -9.21
C ALA A 10 20.16 -11.05 -10.36
N MET A 11 20.78 -11.55 -11.45
CA MET A 11 21.28 -10.70 -12.53
C MET A 11 20.32 -10.58 -13.71
N VAL A 12 19.36 -11.51 -13.85
CA VAL A 12 18.44 -11.55 -15.00
C VAL A 12 16.99 -11.45 -14.53
N GLU A 13 16.51 -12.41 -13.73
CA GLU A 13 15.07 -12.50 -13.43
C GLU A 13 14.58 -11.37 -12.52
N LEU A 14 15.29 -11.05 -11.42
CA LEU A 14 14.94 -9.95 -10.51
C LEU A 14 14.88 -8.59 -11.21
N PRO A 15 15.89 -8.15 -12.00
CA PRO A 15 15.80 -6.86 -12.69
C PRO A 15 14.69 -6.84 -13.75
N LEU A 16 14.41 -7.96 -14.43
CA LEU A 16 13.28 -8.08 -15.36
C LEU A 16 11.92 -8.02 -14.65
N ALA A 17 11.79 -8.63 -13.46
CA ALA A 17 10.55 -8.70 -12.69
C ALA A 17 10.33 -7.50 -11.75
N ALA A 18 11.33 -6.64 -11.54
CA ALA A 18 11.31 -5.56 -10.56
C ALA A 18 10.08 -4.63 -10.69
N GLY A 19 9.67 -4.30 -11.91
CA GLY A 19 8.47 -3.48 -12.14
C GLY A 19 7.18 -4.16 -11.67
N VAL A 20 7.04 -5.47 -11.91
CA VAL A 20 5.86 -6.25 -11.47
C VAL A 20 5.84 -6.39 -9.94
N ILE A 21 7.01 -6.63 -9.32
CA ILE A 21 7.15 -6.71 -7.87
C ILE A 21 6.72 -5.39 -7.22
N LEU A 22 7.18 -4.25 -7.77
CA LEU A 22 6.81 -2.92 -7.27
C LEU A 22 5.31 -2.64 -7.43
N ALA A 23 4.71 -3.02 -8.55
CA ALA A 23 3.26 -2.93 -8.72
C ALA A 23 2.51 -3.76 -7.67
N GLY A 24 3.00 -4.97 -7.36
CA GLY A 24 2.47 -5.80 -6.27
C GLY A 24 2.58 -5.13 -4.90
N ILE A 25 3.72 -4.52 -4.59
CA ILE A 25 3.95 -3.79 -3.33
C ILE A 25 2.98 -2.62 -3.16
N ARG A 26 2.70 -1.88 -4.25
CA ARG A 26 1.73 -0.78 -4.25
C ARG A 26 0.33 -1.25 -3.86
N VAL A 27 -0.15 -2.31 -4.50
CA VAL A 27 -1.44 -2.92 -4.17
C VAL A 27 -1.45 -3.42 -2.72
N ALA A 28 -0.41 -4.14 -2.29
CA ALA A 28 -0.30 -4.64 -0.93
C ALA A 28 -0.32 -3.53 0.12
N THR A 29 0.29 -2.37 -0.19
CA THR A 29 0.31 -1.20 0.70
C THR A 29 -1.09 -0.61 0.87
N VAL A 30 -1.82 -0.40 -0.22
CA VAL A 30 -3.20 0.13 -0.17
C VAL A 30 -4.11 -0.83 0.60
N VAL A 31 -4.01 -2.13 0.33
CA VAL A 31 -4.76 -3.17 1.05
C VAL A 31 -4.43 -3.16 2.54
N SER A 32 -3.14 -3.04 2.91
CA SER A 32 -2.71 -3.00 4.31
C SER A 32 -3.28 -1.80 5.05
N VAL A 33 -3.34 -0.62 4.43
CA VAL A 33 -3.97 0.57 5.02
C VAL A 33 -5.48 0.35 5.23
N GLY A 34 -6.15 -0.29 4.26
CA GLY A 34 -7.55 -0.69 4.41
C GLY A 34 -7.76 -1.65 5.59
N THR A 35 -6.96 -2.70 5.66
CA THR A 35 -7.01 -3.68 6.77
C THR A 35 -6.70 -3.03 8.12
N ALA A 36 -5.73 -2.13 8.19
CA ALA A 36 -5.42 -1.35 9.40
C ALA A 36 -6.60 -0.47 9.84
N THR A 37 -7.40 0.03 8.89
CA THR A 37 -8.62 0.78 9.20
C THR A 37 -9.68 -0.11 9.84
N ILE A 38 -9.82 -1.36 9.36
CA ILE A 38 -10.73 -2.35 9.94
C ILE A 38 -10.32 -2.70 11.38
N ALA A 39 -9.01 -2.69 11.70
CA ALA A 39 -8.53 -2.95 13.06
C ALA A 39 -9.07 -1.95 14.10
N GLY A 40 -9.56 -0.77 13.68
CA GLY A 40 -10.28 0.15 14.54
C GLY A 40 -11.52 -0.46 15.22
N ALA A 41 -12.16 -1.46 14.60
CA ALA A 41 -13.32 -2.18 15.15
C ALA A 41 -13.00 -2.94 16.43
N ILE A 42 -11.78 -3.48 16.53
CA ILE A 42 -11.33 -4.30 17.67
C ILE A 42 -10.60 -3.48 18.73
N GLY A 43 -10.72 -2.14 18.68
CA GLY A 43 -10.09 -1.25 19.66
C GLY A 43 -8.60 -1.01 19.46
N ALA A 44 -8.03 -1.35 18.29
CA ALA A 44 -6.62 -1.10 17.98
C ALA A 44 -6.26 0.41 17.87
N GLY A 45 -7.27 1.29 17.91
CA GLY A 45 -7.09 2.74 17.80
C GLY A 45 -7.02 3.24 16.36
N GLY A 46 -6.53 4.46 16.18
CA GLY A 46 -6.35 5.08 14.86
C GLY A 46 -7.63 5.64 14.23
N LEU A 47 -7.56 5.92 12.92
CA LEU A 47 -8.65 6.59 12.19
C LEU A 47 -9.90 5.72 12.01
N GLY A 48 -9.74 4.40 11.99
CA GLY A 48 -10.85 3.45 11.90
C GLY A 48 -11.86 3.61 13.03
N VAL A 49 -11.43 4.07 14.21
CA VAL A 49 -12.31 4.33 15.35
C VAL A 49 -13.40 5.35 15.03
N TYR A 50 -13.09 6.40 14.27
CA TYR A 50 -14.08 7.41 13.87
C TYR A 50 -15.10 6.85 12.87
N ILE A 51 -14.67 5.92 12.01
CA ILE A 51 -15.54 5.25 11.04
C ILE A 51 -16.54 4.36 11.78
N PHE A 52 -16.07 3.49 12.67
CA PHE A 52 -16.95 2.59 13.43
C PHE A 52 -17.87 3.35 14.39
N ARG A 53 -17.35 4.33 15.13
CA ARG A 53 -18.20 5.19 15.99
C ARG A 53 -19.24 5.96 15.17
N GLY A 54 -18.87 6.45 13.99
CA GLY A 54 -19.79 7.15 13.10
C GLY A 54 -20.88 6.23 12.57
N ALA A 55 -20.54 4.97 12.26
CA ALA A 55 -21.49 3.95 11.86
C ALA A 55 -22.48 3.61 12.97
N ASP A 56 -22.01 3.44 14.20
CA ASP A 56 -22.88 3.16 15.37
C ASP A 56 -23.85 4.32 15.65
N MET A 57 -23.42 5.56 15.43
CA MET A 57 -24.25 6.75 15.61
C MET A 57 -25.05 7.15 14.36
N VAL A 58 -24.94 6.40 13.25
CA VAL A 58 -25.53 6.73 11.94
C VAL A 58 -25.19 8.18 11.52
N ASN A 59 -23.98 8.62 11.83
CA ASN A 59 -23.51 9.97 11.60
C ASN A 59 -22.47 9.99 10.47
N ASN A 60 -22.93 10.33 9.27
CA ASN A 60 -22.07 10.41 8.09
C ASN A 60 -20.91 11.40 8.23
N THR A 61 -21.09 12.51 8.96
CA THR A 61 -20.00 13.48 9.17
C THR A 61 -18.84 12.84 9.92
N LEU A 62 -19.14 12.01 10.93
CA LEU A 62 -18.11 11.33 11.71
C LEU A 62 -17.44 10.18 10.92
N ILE A 63 -18.23 9.45 10.13
CA ILE A 63 -17.71 8.43 9.21
C ILE A 63 -16.71 9.05 8.24
N LEU A 64 -17.09 10.16 7.60
CA LEU A 64 -16.24 10.88 6.65
C LEU A 64 -15.00 11.48 7.33
N ALA A 65 -15.12 11.94 8.58
CA ALA A 65 -13.99 12.45 9.35
C ALA A 65 -12.89 11.40 9.57
N GLY A 66 -13.24 10.10 9.64
CA GLY A 66 -12.26 9.00 9.67
C GLY A 66 -11.85 8.50 8.29
N ALA A 67 -12.82 8.35 7.38
CA ALA A 67 -12.61 7.74 6.07
C ALA A 67 -11.77 8.61 5.12
N LEU A 68 -12.00 9.93 5.09
CA LEU A 68 -11.25 10.86 4.24
C LEU A 68 -9.74 10.87 4.56
N PRO A 69 -9.29 11.09 5.81
CA PRO A 69 -7.87 11.07 6.12
C PRO A 69 -7.25 9.68 5.94
N ALA A 70 -8.00 8.59 6.17
CA ALA A 70 -7.51 7.23 5.89
C ALA A 70 -7.28 7.00 4.39
N ALA A 71 -8.23 7.41 3.54
CA ALA A 71 -8.11 7.35 2.09
C ALA A 71 -6.95 8.21 1.58
N LEU A 72 -6.80 9.43 2.12
CA LEU A 72 -5.68 10.31 1.78
C LEU A 72 -4.33 9.67 2.15
N MET A 73 -4.21 9.02 3.30
CA MET A 73 -2.98 8.30 3.65
C MET A 73 -2.71 7.13 2.72
N ALA A 74 -3.72 6.35 2.34
CA ALA A 74 -3.56 5.26 1.37
C ALA A 74 -3.07 5.77 0.01
N LEU A 75 -3.67 6.84 -0.50
CA LEU A 75 -3.29 7.46 -1.76
C LEU A 75 -1.90 8.12 -1.69
N ALA A 76 -1.56 8.76 -0.56
CA ALA A 76 -0.24 9.33 -0.35
C ALA A 76 0.83 8.24 -0.33
N ALA A 77 0.58 7.11 0.36
CA ALA A 77 1.49 5.97 0.39
C ALA A 77 1.68 5.35 -1.00
N ASP A 78 0.58 5.12 -1.74
CA ASP A 78 0.66 4.62 -3.13
C ASP A 78 1.41 5.60 -4.05
N GLY A 79 1.14 6.90 -3.93
CA GLY A 79 1.81 7.94 -4.71
C GLY A 79 3.31 8.00 -4.44
N LEU A 80 3.73 7.89 -3.17
CA LEU A 80 5.14 7.84 -2.78
C LEU A 80 5.84 6.60 -3.37
N LEU A 81 5.17 5.44 -3.34
CA LEU A 81 5.69 4.22 -3.95
C LEU A 81 5.74 4.32 -5.48
N GLY A 82 4.74 4.93 -6.12
CA GLY A 82 4.75 5.19 -7.56
C GLY A 82 5.86 6.14 -8.00
N LEU A 83 6.20 7.14 -7.17
CA LEU A 83 7.37 8.01 -7.40
C LEU A 83 8.68 7.22 -7.27
N ALA A 84 8.78 6.33 -6.28
CA ALA A 84 9.93 5.45 -6.13
C ALA A 84 10.07 4.48 -7.31
N GLU A 85 8.95 3.91 -7.78
CA GLU A 85 8.86 3.04 -8.95
C GLU A 85 9.38 3.74 -10.21
N ARG A 86 8.93 4.97 -10.47
CA ARG A 86 9.41 5.78 -11.61
C ARG A 86 10.91 6.01 -11.59
N LYS A 87 11.49 6.25 -10.40
CA LYS A 87 12.93 6.49 -10.23
C LYS A 87 13.75 5.21 -10.39
N LEU A 88 13.20 4.06 -10.01
CA LEU A 88 13.86 2.76 -10.17
C LEU A 88 13.73 2.24 -11.61
N ALA A 89 12.56 2.39 -12.23
CA ALA A 89 12.32 2.03 -13.62
C ALA A 89 13.13 2.87 -14.61
N TRP A 90 13.50 4.11 -14.25
CA TRP A 90 14.41 4.94 -15.02
C TRP A 90 15.87 4.43 -15.00
N ARG A 91 16.26 3.62 -14.00
CA ARG A 91 17.61 3.03 -13.89
C ARG A 91 17.73 1.64 -14.53
N ALA A 92 16.61 1.02 -14.90
CA ALA A 92 16.57 -0.30 -15.51
C ALA A 92 16.45 -0.26 -17.06
N ARG A 93 16.39 0.94 -17.64
CA ARG A 93 16.60 1.19 -19.08
C ARG A 93 17.99 1.76 -19.30
#